data_AF-A0A813GLV4-F1
#
_entry.id   AF-A0A813GLV4-F1
#
_cell.length_a   1.000
_cell.length_b   1.000
_cell.length_c   1.000
_cell.angle_alpha   90.00
_cell.angle_beta   90.00
_cell.angle_gamma   90.00
#
_symmetry.space_group_name_H-M   'P 1'
#
loop_
_entity.id
_entity.type
_entity.pdbx_description
1 polymer ?
#
loop_
_entity_poly.entity_id
_entity_poly.type
_entity_poly.pdbx_seq_one_letter_code
_entity_poly.pdbx_strand_id
1 'polypeptide(L)'
;MLLVAKANAPPSVESVRAVAKEAKLQEAGLRVCDYDTGAPPLAGVPTVPSAGCVPRTSSAPGKDFMTGGLKGQATQDISAAWFGGYLFDAHACGLGGGQDERLSVFFPEVTVLAYFLSSSSPFPQIRQPVWVLGARNFFENLDGTARFDAPLRLAEVPLTGDLVEVEIAGSSYSMSSSRPFLVFMSENQGYLPGGDKSALLPAARRNRAPMQRDVSHGGKHAFEKQVRAWYRSVALTSYSPDVRPALKKLVKSIGAGPWMAGLWWGDGQLGLLAMWLGHSLAAPTWGQPLALDYYMYSDFTENPGNQCFVHSAASCQACMKRCTSPPPGEKAYYMPAAARMNGGPCVNSPQDCGTHGLEHVVSAFKKASAATLWDEIESKLAGGSVDKTVFDELLRK
;
A
#
# COMPACT_ATOMS: atom_id res chain seq x y z
N MET A 1 -8.67 20.81 -14.73
CA MET A 1 -9.37 19.58 -15.17
C MET A 1 -9.00 18.43 -14.24
N LEU A 2 -9.95 17.54 -13.93
CA LEU A 2 -9.70 16.23 -13.32
C LEU A 2 -9.90 15.15 -14.39
N LEU A 3 -8.99 14.18 -14.46
CA LEU A 3 -9.13 13.01 -15.34
C LEU A 3 -9.25 11.76 -14.49
N VAL A 4 -10.24 10.91 -14.80
CA VAL A 4 -10.33 9.57 -14.21
C VAL A 4 -10.13 8.53 -15.31
N ALA A 5 -9.01 7.82 -15.25
CA ALA A 5 -8.70 6.72 -16.14
C ALA A 5 -9.10 5.40 -15.49
N LYS A 6 -10.11 4.76 -16.06
CA LYS A 6 -10.66 3.47 -15.60
C LYS A 6 -9.82 2.31 -16.14
N ALA A 7 -9.45 1.39 -15.26
CA ALA A 7 -8.78 0.16 -15.70
C ALA A 7 -9.75 -0.72 -16.51
N ASN A 8 -9.20 -1.41 -17.50
CA ASN A 8 -9.88 -2.43 -18.29
C ASN A 8 -10.25 -3.65 -17.41
N ALA A 9 -10.90 -4.63 -18.04
CA ALA A 9 -11.17 -5.93 -17.42
C ALA A 9 -9.88 -6.56 -16.85
N PRO A 10 -9.98 -7.28 -15.71
CA PRO A 10 -8.81 -7.94 -15.14
C PRO A 10 -8.25 -8.98 -16.13
N PRO A 11 -6.93 -9.07 -16.32
CA PRO A 11 -6.34 -10.19 -17.04
C PRO A 11 -6.55 -11.50 -16.26
N SER A 12 -6.39 -12.65 -16.90
CA SER A 12 -6.34 -13.93 -16.18
C SER A 12 -5.03 -14.02 -15.37
N VAL A 13 -4.99 -14.84 -14.33
CA VAL A 13 -3.75 -15.06 -13.56
C VAL A 13 -2.67 -15.67 -14.44
N GLU A 14 -3.04 -16.59 -15.34
CA GLU A 14 -2.13 -17.25 -16.28
C GLU A 14 -1.48 -16.25 -17.23
N SER A 15 -2.24 -15.24 -17.68
CA SER A 15 -1.70 -14.13 -18.48
C SER A 15 -0.69 -13.31 -17.69
N VAL A 16 -0.95 -13.02 -16.42
CA VAL A 16 -0.01 -12.30 -15.54
C VAL A 16 1.26 -13.13 -15.29
N ARG A 17 1.12 -14.45 -15.06
CA ARG A 17 2.27 -15.36 -14.94
C ARG A 17 3.11 -15.42 -16.21
N ALA A 18 2.49 -15.38 -17.38
CA ALA A 18 3.23 -15.35 -18.63
C ALA A 18 4.14 -14.11 -18.72
N VAL A 19 3.65 -12.94 -18.29
CA VAL A 19 4.47 -11.71 -18.20
C VAL A 19 5.60 -11.86 -17.18
N ALA A 20 5.35 -12.54 -16.05
CA ALA A 20 6.35 -12.72 -14.99
C ALA A 20 7.61 -13.48 -15.45
N LYS A 21 7.53 -14.29 -16.50
CA LYS A 21 8.67 -15.05 -17.04
C LYS A 21 9.76 -14.14 -17.60
N GLU A 22 9.35 -13.05 -18.24
CA GLU A 22 10.26 -12.10 -18.88
C GLU A 22 10.64 -10.95 -17.95
N ALA A 23 9.75 -10.56 -17.04
CA ALA A 23 9.98 -9.45 -16.12
C ALA A 23 11.08 -9.74 -15.10
N LYS A 24 11.90 -8.74 -14.78
CA LYS A 24 12.95 -8.81 -13.75
C LYS A 24 12.54 -8.00 -12.52
N LEU A 25 12.83 -8.52 -11.32
CA LEU A 25 12.45 -7.84 -10.07
C LEU A 25 13.06 -6.45 -9.91
N GLN A 26 14.25 -6.22 -10.46
CA GLN A 26 14.88 -4.90 -10.48
C GLN A 26 14.10 -3.84 -11.28
N GLU A 27 13.25 -4.23 -12.22
CA GLU A 27 12.44 -3.31 -13.04
C GLU A 27 11.40 -2.56 -12.19
N ALA A 28 11.05 -3.11 -11.01
CA ALA A 28 10.18 -2.42 -10.08
C ALA A 28 10.79 -1.12 -9.53
N GLY A 29 12.12 -0.96 -9.62
CA GLY A 29 12.80 0.20 -9.05
C GLY A 29 12.49 0.39 -7.56
N LEU A 30 12.41 -0.70 -6.79
CA LEU A 30 12.03 -0.67 -5.38
C LEU A 30 12.97 0.25 -4.59
N ARG A 31 12.36 1.21 -3.90
CA ARG A 31 12.99 2.10 -2.92
C ARG A 31 12.23 2.01 -1.61
N VAL A 32 12.92 2.15 -0.50
CA VAL A 32 12.32 2.10 0.84
C VAL A 32 12.47 3.42 1.58
N CYS A 33 11.42 3.79 2.31
CA CYS A 33 11.45 4.84 3.31
C CYS A 33 11.27 4.19 4.67
N ASP A 34 12.28 4.29 5.54
CA ASP A 34 12.08 4.08 6.97
C ASP A 34 11.42 5.35 7.52
N TYR A 35 10.10 5.37 7.53
CA TYR A 35 9.35 6.58 7.87
C TYR A 35 9.45 6.90 9.36
N ASP A 36 9.26 5.90 10.22
CA ASP A 36 9.35 6.10 11.67
C ASP A 36 9.68 4.82 12.45
N THR A 37 10.21 3.76 11.81
CA THR A 37 10.45 2.48 12.47
C THR A 37 11.55 2.56 13.51
N GLY A 38 12.50 3.50 13.34
CA GLY A 38 13.68 3.61 14.21
C GLY A 38 14.70 2.49 13.98
N ALA A 39 14.57 1.74 12.89
CA ALA A 39 15.58 0.82 12.41
C ALA A 39 16.72 1.58 11.70
N PRO A 40 17.90 0.96 11.54
CA PRO A 40 18.89 1.46 10.60
C PRO A 40 18.42 1.28 9.14
N PRO A 41 18.97 2.06 8.18
CA PRO A 41 18.70 1.86 6.77
C PRO A 41 18.96 0.42 6.31
N LEU A 42 18.10 -0.09 5.43
CA LEU A 42 18.19 -1.45 4.90
C LEU A 42 19.38 -1.57 3.92
N ALA A 43 20.38 -2.38 4.28
CA ALA A 43 21.58 -2.56 3.47
C ALA A 43 21.26 -3.08 2.05
N GLY A 44 21.81 -2.46 1.02
CA GLY A 44 21.64 -2.89 -0.37
C GLY A 44 20.26 -2.58 -1.01
N VAL A 45 19.34 -2.00 -0.24
CA VAL A 45 18.03 -1.53 -0.74
C VAL A 45 18.09 -0.02 -0.96
N PRO A 46 17.83 0.48 -2.18
CA PRO A 46 17.78 1.91 -2.44
C PRO A 46 16.78 2.63 -1.53
N THR A 47 17.11 3.85 -1.11
CA THR A 47 16.21 4.66 -0.26
C THR A 47 15.35 5.59 -1.11
N VAL A 48 14.13 5.87 -0.65
CA VAL A 48 13.32 6.98 -1.18
C VAL A 48 14.11 8.28 -0.95
N PRO A 49 14.19 9.21 -1.93
CA PRO A 49 14.83 10.50 -1.73
C PRO A 49 14.29 11.21 -0.48
N SER A 50 15.17 11.85 0.30
CA SER A 50 14.81 12.53 1.56
C SER A 50 13.68 13.55 1.39
N ALA A 51 13.59 14.18 0.22
CA ALA A 51 12.50 15.10 -0.11
C ALA A 51 11.10 14.45 -0.12
N GLY A 52 10.99 13.12 -0.14
CA GLY A 52 9.73 12.38 -0.07
C GLY A 52 9.59 11.50 1.17
N CYS A 53 10.63 11.40 1.99
CA CYS A 53 10.69 10.54 3.18
C CYS A 53 11.23 11.36 4.35
N VAL A 54 10.33 12.00 5.09
CA VAL A 54 10.69 12.81 6.27
C VAL A 54 9.88 12.29 7.45
N PRO A 55 10.51 11.73 8.49
CA PRO A 55 9.81 11.33 9.71
C PRO A 55 9.08 12.50 10.35
N ARG A 56 7.93 12.23 10.97
CA ARG A 56 7.22 13.23 11.78
C ARG A 56 8.02 13.67 12.99
N THR A 57 7.70 14.86 13.50
CA THR A 57 8.17 15.34 14.81
C THR A 57 7.01 15.37 15.80
N SER A 58 7.23 15.85 17.02
CA SER A 58 6.15 16.09 17.99
C SER A 58 5.23 17.25 17.61
N SER A 59 5.66 18.15 16.72
CA SER A 59 4.97 19.39 16.39
C SER A 59 4.66 19.59 14.91
N ALA A 60 5.13 18.69 14.03
CA ALA A 60 4.91 18.78 12.59
C ALA A 60 4.69 17.39 11.99
N PRO A 61 3.75 17.26 11.04
CA PRO A 61 3.55 16.01 10.32
C PRO A 61 4.81 15.67 9.54
N GLY A 62 5.06 14.37 9.35
CA GLY A 62 6.12 13.95 8.45
C GLY A 62 5.70 14.05 6.98
N LYS A 63 6.63 13.69 6.10
CA LYS A 63 6.40 13.57 4.66
C LYS A 63 6.49 12.11 4.22
N ASP A 64 5.35 11.55 3.82
CA ASP A 64 5.20 10.20 3.28
C ASP A 64 4.35 10.21 2.00
N PHE A 65 4.04 9.04 1.45
CA PHE A 65 3.19 8.93 0.26
C PHE A 65 1.76 9.44 0.46
N MET A 66 1.21 9.43 1.68
CA MET A 66 -0.14 9.91 1.99
C MET A 66 -0.17 11.43 2.07
N THR A 67 0.86 12.05 2.66
CA THR A 67 0.98 13.51 2.78
C THR A 67 1.56 14.17 1.55
N GLY A 68 1.97 13.37 0.55
CA GLY A 68 2.28 13.82 -0.80
C GLY A 68 3.63 13.48 -1.39
N GLY A 69 4.53 12.92 -0.58
CA GLY A 69 5.81 12.38 -0.99
C GLY A 69 6.56 13.18 -2.06
N LEU A 70 7.01 12.51 -3.11
CA LEU A 70 7.73 13.15 -4.19
C LEU A 70 6.78 13.81 -5.19
N LYS A 71 7.23 14.86 -5.88
CA LYS A 71 6.46 15.44 -6.99
C LYS A 71 6.19 14.37 -8.06
N GLY A 72 4.93 14.18 -8.43
CA GLY A 72 4.50 13.15 -9.38
C GLY A 72 4.51 11.72 -8.80
N GLN A 73 4.77 11.55 -7.50
CA GLN A 73 4.51 10.27 -6.84
C GLN A 73 3.00 10.09 -6.72
N ALA A 74 2.52 8.97 -7.23
CA ALA A 74 1.15 8.56 -7.05
C ALA A 74 0.91 8.14 -5.60
N THR A 75 -0.15 8.64 -4.97
CA THR A 75 -0.60 8.10 -3.70
C THR A 75 -1.46 6.87 -3.96
N GLN A 76 -1.03 5.72 -3.45
CA GLN A 76 -1.85 4.51 -3.45
C GLN A 76 -2.90 4.60 -2.33
N ASP A 77 -4.15 4.39 -2.69
CA ASP A 77 -5.24 4.12 -1.77
C ASP A 77 -5.26 2.62 -1.39
N ILE A 78 -5.28 2.27 -0.11
CA ILE A 78 -5.30 0.89 0.38
C ILE A 78 -6.76 0.48 0.58
N SER A 79 -7.54 0.51 -0.51
CA SER A 79 -8.98 0.26 -0.36
C SER A 79 -9.38 -1.21 -0.37
N ALA A 80 -10.64 -1.38 0.03
CA ALA A 80 -11.40 -2.60 -0.06
C ALA A 80 -11.59 -3.06 -1.53
N ALA A 81 -12.55 -3.95 -1.77
CA ALA A 81 -12.99 -4.32 -3.11
C ALA A 81 -13.80 -3.17 -3.76
N TRP A 82 -13.82 -2.02 -3.07
CA TRP A 82 -14.41 -0.77 -3.44
C TRP A 82 -13.64 0.38 -2.78
N PHE A 83 -13.62 1.53 -3.47
CA PHE A 83 -13.15 2.81 -2.94
C PHE A 83 -14.18 3.41 -1.98
N GLY A 84 -13.70 4.13 -0.98
CA GLY A 84 -14.52 4.93 -0.07
C GLY A 84 -15.01 4.18 1.16
N GLY A 85 -14.56 2.94 1.38
CA GLY A 85 -14.72 2.19 2.64
C GLY A 85 -16.03 2.44 3.38
N TYR A 86 -15.90 2.94 4.61
CA TYR A 86 -16.97 3.42 5.49
C TYR A 86 -17.14 4.94 5.49
N LEU A 87 -16.47 5.65 4.56
CA LEU A 87 -16.52 7.11 4.43
C LEU A 87 -17.97 7.61 4.37
N PHE A 88 -18.81 6.91 3.61
CA PHE A 88 -20.21 7.30 3.38
C PHE A 88 -21.20 6.73 4.40
N ASP A 89 -20.73 5.96 5.39
CA ASP A 89 -21.54 5.39 6.48
C ASP A 89 -21.44 6.25 7.77
N ALA A 90 -21.36 7.58 7.61
CA ALA A 90 -21.26 8.57 8.70
C ALA A 90 -19.98 8.53 9.57
N HIS A 91 -18.97 7.72 9.23
CA HIS A 91 -17.71 7.65 9.98
C HIS A 91 -16.65 8.67 9.51
N ALA A 92 -16.91 9.41 8.42
CA ALA A 92 -16.02 10.44 7.89
C ALA A 92 -15.88 11.71 8.78
N CYS A 93 -16.79 11.93 9.74
CA CYS A 93 -16.84 13.15 10.56
C CYS A 93 -16.04 13.03 11.87
N GLY A 94 -15.01 12.18 11.89
CA GLY A 94 -13.96 12.14 12.88
C GLY A 94 -12.80 11.35 12.27
N LEU A 95 -11.56 11.82 12.43
CA LEU A 95 -10.32 11.24 11.86
C LEU A 95 -9.99 9.79 12.29
N GLY A 96 -10.95 9.09 12.91
CA GLY A 96 -10.95 7.66 13.17
C GLY A 96 -11.42 6.91 11.92
N GLY A 97 -10.48 6.48 11.11
CA GLY A 97 -10.70 5.67 9.92
C GLY A 97 -9.39 5.01 9.51
N GLY A 98 -9.48 4.03 8.61
CA GLY A 98 -8.34 3.45 7.95
C GLY A 98 -7.64 4.45 7.02
N GLN A 99 -6.68 3.95 6.26
CA GLN A 99 -5.91 4.76 5.35
C GLN A 99 -6.77 5.31 4.21
N ASP A 100 -7.67 4.51 3.65
CA ASP A 100 -8.55 4.91 2.55
C ASP A 100 -9.51 6.05 2.96
N GLU A 101 -10.09 5.96 4.17
CA GLU A 101 -10.93 7.04 4.71
C GLU A 101 -10.14 8.31 5.01
N ARG A 102 -8.94 8.19 5.62
CA ARG A 102 -8.08 9.37 5.85
C ARG A 102 -7.63 9.99 4.54
N LEU A 103 -7.26 9.16 3.57
CA LEU A 103 -6.80 9.59 2.27
C LEU A 103 -7.88 10.38 1.50
N SER A 104 -9.13 9.98 1.66
CA SER A 104 -10.31 10.69 1.13
C SER A 104 -10.49 12.10 1.73
N VAL A 105 -9.99 12.35 2.95
CA VAL A 105 -9.95 13.69 3.55
C VAL A 105 -8.89 14.55 2.87
N PHE A 106 -7.68 14.02 2.60
CA PHE A 106 -6.64 14.78 1.88
C PHE A 106 -7.09 15.20 0.47
N PHE A 107 -7.81 14.31 -0.21
CA PHE A 107 -8.22 14.48 -1.59
C PHE A 107 -9.75 14.55 -1.72
N PRO A 108 -10.40 15.63 -1.24
CA PRO A 108 -11.86 15.75 -1.32
C PRO A 108 -12.38 15.71 -2.76
N GLU A 109 -11.58 16.14 -3.74
CA GLU A 109 -11.89 15.99 -5.17
C GLU A 109 -12.05 14.52 -5.60
N VAL A 110 -11.23 13.61 -5.06
CA VAL A 110 -11.34 12.17 -5.33
C VAL A 110 -12.60 11.60 -4.67
N THR A 111 -12.89 12.03 -3.45
CA THR A 111 -14.11 11.64 -2.72
C THR A 111 -15.38 11.99 -3.47
N VAL A 112 -15.47 13.22 -4.01
CA VAL A 112 -16.63 13.68 -4.78
C VAL A 112 -16.80 12.86 -6.07
N LEU A 113 -15.70 12.46 -6.72
CA LEU A 113 -15.77 11.63 -7.93
C LEU A 113 -16.41 10.25 -7.69
N ALA A 114 -16.33 9.72 -6.46
CA ALA A 114 -16.98 8.45 -6.12
C ALA A 114 -18.51 8.50 -6.29
N TYR A 115 -19.16 9.65 -6.05
CA TYR A 115 -20.60 9.83 -6.27
C TYR A 115 -20.98 9.68 -7.75
N PHE A 116 -20.21 10.29 -8.64
CA PHE A 116 -20.52 10.30 -10.07
C PHE A 116 -20.10 9.01 -10.77
N LEU A 117 -19.06 8.35 -10.26
CA LEU A 117 -18.53 7.12 -10.83
C LEU A 117 -19.04 5.86 -10.13
N SER A 118 -19.98 6.02 -9.19
CA SER A 118 -20.45 4.93 -8.38
C SER A 118 -21.07 3.82 -9.20
N SER A 119 -20.81 2.59 -8.78
CA SER A 119 -21.50 1.39 -9.27
C SER A 119 -22.43 0.78 -8.22
N SER A 120 -22.80 1.52 -7.15
CA SER A 120 -23.64 1.02 -6.06
C SER A 120 -24.69 2.05 -5.61
N SER A 121 -25.87 1.57 -5.22
CA SER A 121 -27.05 2.38 -4.91
C SER A 121 -27.19 2.82 -3.43
N PRO A 122 -26.75 2.04 -2.39
CA PRO A 122 -26.80 2.55 -1.02
C PRO A 122 -25.63 3.48 -0.65
N PHE A 123 -24.44 3.29 -1.25
CA PHE A 123 -23.26 4.10 -0.96
C PHE A 123 -22.41 4.35 -2.23
N PRO A 124 -21.91 5.58 -2.43
CA PRO A 124 -20.99 5.90 -3.52
C PRO A 124 -19.70 5.07 -3.48
N GLN A 125 -19.59 4.09 -4.37
CA GLN A 125 -18.43 3.19 -4.44
C GLN A 125 -17.89 3.02 -5.85
N ILE A 126 -16.57 3.20 -6.02
CA ILE A 126 -15.84 2.80 -7.23
C ILE A 126 -15.36 1.35 -7.02
N ARG A 127 -15.75 0.43 -7.91
CA ARG A 127 -15.50 -1.02 -7.77
C ARG A 127 -14.49 -1.58 -8.78
N GLN A 128 -13.59 -0.72 -9.24
CA GLN A 128 -12.53 -1.07 -10.17
C GLN A 128 -11.34 -0.12 -9.98
N PRO A 129 -10.11 -0.54 -10.33
CA PRO A 129 -8.97 0.34 -10.24
C PRO A 129 -9.15 1.57 -11.13
N VAL A 130 -8.81 2.74 -10.60
CA VAL A 130 -8.80 3.99 -11.36
C VAL A 130 -7.58 4.85 -11.02
N TRP A 131 -7.02 5.50 -12.02
CA TRP A 131 -6.13 6.64 -11.82
C TRP A 131 -6.95 7.92 -11.82
N VAL A 132 -6.78 8.75 -10.78
CA VAL A 132 -7.30 10.11 -10.75
C VAL A 132 -6.12 11.07 -10.90
N LEU A 133 -6.13 11.87 -11.96
CA LEU A 133 -5.09 12.85 -12.26
C LEU A 133 -5.66 14.27 -12.11
N GLY A 134 -4.79 15.18 -11.65
CA GLY A 134 -5.13 16.57 -11.40
C GLY A 134 -5.79 16.83 -10.05
N ALA A 135 -5.97 15.79 -9.23
CA ALA A 135 -6.47 15.92 -7.87
C ALA A 135 -5.45 16.64 -7.00
N ARG A 136 -5.92 17.52 -6.11
CA ARG A 136 -5.09 18.31 -5.21
C ARG A 136 -5.29 17.88 -3.77
N ASN A 137 -4.25 18.07 -2.98
CA ASN A 137 -4.34 17.95 -1.53
C ASN A 137 -4.84 19.28 -0.95
N PHE A 138 -5.94 19.23 -0.19
CA PHE A 138 -6.55 20.42 0.41
C PHE A 138 -6.19 20.61 1.88
N PHE A 139 -5.65 19.58 2.52
CA PHE A 139 -5.42 19.59 3.96
C PHE A 139 -3.97 19.24 4.31
N GLU A 140 -3.47 19.94 5.32
CA GLU A 140 -2.21 19.68 6.00
C GLU A 140 -2.49 19.18 7.42
N ASN A 141 -1.43 18.88 8.16
CA ASN A 141 -1.49 18.37 9.53
C ASN A 141 -2.14 17.00 9.68
N LEU A 142 -1.86 16.10 8.74
CA LEU A 142 -2.13 14.67 8.85
C LEU A 142 -0.92 13.92 8.32
N ASP A 143 -0.73 12.68 8.76
CA ASP A 143 0.21 11.73 8.15
C ASP A 143 -0.32 10.29 8.17
N GLY A 144 0.47 9.35 7.66
CA GLY A 144 0.11 7.93 7.63
C GLY A 144 0.18 7.21 8.98
N THR A 145 0.58 7.89 10.05
CA THR A 145 0.74 7.30 11.38
C THR A 145 -0.52 7.38 12.23
N ALA A 146 -0.57 6.50 13.22
CA ALA A 146 -1.50 6.56 14.33
C ALA A 146 -1.00 7.46 15.47
N ARG A 147 -0.01 8.34 15.25
CA ARG A 147 0.53 9.19 16.32
C ARG A 147 0.57 10.67 16.04
N PHE A 148 0.44 11.07 14.78
CA PHE A 148 0.23 12.47 14.47
C PHE A 148 -1.27 12.76 14.43
N ASP A 149 -1.74 13.47 15.45
CA ASP A 149 -3.09 14.03 15.51
C ASP A 149 -2.96 15.51 15.83
N ALA A 150 -3.25 16.35 14.84
CA ALA A 150 -3.26 17.79 14.98
C ALA A 150 -4.48 18.34 14.23
N PRO A 151 -5.01 19.51 14.64
CA PRO A 151 -6.11 20.13 13.91
C PRO A 151 -5.77 20.30 12.44
N LEU A 152 -6.68 19.84 11.58
CA LEU A 152 -6.59 20.01 10.13
C LEU A 152 -6.44 21.48 9.79
N ARG A 153 -5.53 21.77 8.86
CA ARG A 153 -5.37 23.10 8.28
C ARG A 153 -5.59 23.01 6.78
N LEU A 154 -6.27 24.01 6.22
CA LEU A 154 -6.34 24.14 4.77
C LEU A 154 -4.94 24.43 4.23
N ALA A 155 -4.52 23.64 3.26
CA ALA A 155 -3.26 23.82 2.54
C ALA A 155 -3.35 25.05 1.61
N GLU A 156 -2.20 25.62 1.23
CA GLU A 156 -2.14 26.54 0.11
C GLU A 156 -2.28 25.77 -1.20
N VAL A 157 -3.52 25.61 -1.67
CA VAL A 157 -3.84 24.84 -2.87
C VAL A 157 -3.50 25.65 -4.13
N PRO A 158 -2.54 25.23 -4.98
CA PRO A 158 -2.22 25.93 -6.21
C PRO A 158 -3.34 25.71 -7.23
N LEU A 159 -4.23 26.67 -7.37
CA LEU A 159 -5.34 26.57 -8.33
C LEU A 159 -4.87 26.70 -9.78
N THR A 160 -3.80 27.46 -10.02
CA THR A 160 -3.26 27.75 -11.37
C THR A 160 -1.75 27.56 -11.51
N GLY A 161 -0.98 27.74 -10.43
CA GLY A 161 0.49 27.76 -10.47
C GLY A 161 1.16 26.42 -10.74
N ASP A 162 0.41 25.32 -10.71
CA ASP A 162 0.91 23.96 -10.89
C ASP A 162 0.37 23.26 -12.14
N LEU A 163 -0.33 24.00 -13.00
CA LEU A 163 -0.94 23.46 -14.20
C LEU A 163 0.14 23.09 -15.23
N VAL A 164 -0.02 21.92 -15.82
CA VAL A 164 0.76 21.45 -16.96
C VAL A 164 -0.18 21.00 -18.07
N GLU A 165 0.26 21.17 -19.31
CA GLU A 165 -0.46 20.65 -20.46
C GLU A 165 -0.32 19.12 -20.52
N VAL A 166 -1.42 18.41 -20.76
CA VAL A 166 -1.43 16.96 -20.98
C VAL A 166 -2.22 16.65 -22.24
N GLU A 167 -1.79 15.62 -22.96
CA GLU A 167 -2.49 15.14 -24.14
C GLU A 167 -3.46 14.01 -23.76
N ILE A 168 -4.70 14.12 -24.21
CA ILE A 168 -5.74 13.11 -24.07
C ILE A 168 -6.49 13.00 -25.39
N ALA A 169 -6.50 11.80 -25.99
CA ALA A 169 -7.15 11.55 -27.28
C ALA A 169 -6.76 12.58 -28.37
N GLY A 170 -5.48 12.96 -28.44
CA GLY A 170 -4.96 13.96 -29.38
C GLY A 170 -5.30 15.43 -29.08
N SER A 171 -6.02 15.70 -27.99
CA SER A 171 -6.34 17.07 -27.53
C SER A 171 -5.48 17.49 -26.34
N SER A 172 -5.12 18.77 -26.25
CA SER A 172 -4.35 19.32 -25.13
C SER A 172 -5.26 19.89 -24.05
N TYR A 173 -4.96 19.59 -22.79
CA TYR A 173 -5.70 20.08 -21.62
C TYR A 173 -4.74 20.56 -20.53
N SER A 174 -5.13 21.58 -19.78
CA SER A 174 -4.41 22.00 -18.57
C SER A 174 -4.89 21.25 -17.33
N MET A 175 -3.96 20.61 -16.63
CA MET A 175 -4.22 19.79 -15.45
C MET A 175 -3.19 20.08 -14.37
N SER A 176 -3.60 20.03 -13.09
CA SER A 176 -2.66 20.10 -11.98
C SER A 176 -1.62 18.98 -12.07
N SER A 177 -0.35 19.35 -11.91
CA SER A 177 0.76 18.40 -11.81
C SER A 177 1.04 17.94 -10.38
N SER A 178 0.20 18.35 -9.42
CA SER A 178 0.47 18.16 -8.00
C SER A 178 0.59 16.67 -7.67
N ARG A 179 -0.51 15.91 -7.74
CA ARG A 179 -0.55 14.54 -7.20
C ARG A 179 -1.48 13.61 -7.98
N PRO A 180 -0.93 12.64 -8.71
CA PRO A 180 -1.69 11.49 -9.16
C PRO A 180 -2.19 10.66 -7.98
N PHE A 181 -3.36 10.08 -8.12
CA PHE A 181 -3.96 9.21 -7.13
C PHE A 181 -4.33 7.87 -7.77
N LEU A 182 -3.96 6.77 -7.15
CA LEU A 182 -4.33 5.43 -7.58
C LEU A 182 -5.35 4.86 -6.61
N VAL A 183 -6.62 4.86 -7.02
CA VAL A 183 -7.67 4.08 -6.38
C VAL A 183 -7.40 2.62 -6.70
N PHE A 184 -6.87 1.89 -5.73
CA PHE A 184 -6.44 0.51 -5.89
C PHE A 184 -7.54 -0.44 -5.42
N MET A 185 -7.84 -1.51 -6.16
CA MET A 185 -8.81 -2.52 -5.71
C MET A 185 -8.11 -3.81 -5.35
N SER A 186 -8.15 -4.20 -4.06
CA SER A 186 -7.65 -5.52 -3.69
C SER A 186 -8.66 -6.60 -4.09
N GLU A 187 -8.17 -7.72 -4.61
CA GLU A 187 -9.03 -8.83 -5.04
C GLU A 187 -9.35 -9.80 -3.89
N ASN A 188 -8.49 -9.87 -2.87
CA ASN A 188 -8.77 -10.66 -1.68
C ASN A 188 -8.74 -9.79 -0.42
N GLN A 189 -9.79 -9.91 0.37
CA GLN A 189 -10.02 -9.21 1.64
C GLN A 189 -10.79 -10.09 2.60
N GLY A 190 -10.81 -9.68 3.87
CA GLY A 190 -11.58 -10.36 4.89
C GLY A 190 -11.03 -11.77 5.12
N TYR A 191 -9.70 -11.84 5.33
CA TYR A 191 -9.01 -13.09 5.60
C TYR A 191 -9.70 -13.87 6.72
N LEU A 192 -10.12 -13.17 7.78
CA LEU A 192 -10.86 -13.76 8.89
C LEU A 192 -12.35 -13.96 8.54
N PRO A 193 -12.87 -15.21 8.55
CA PRO A 193 -14.27 -15.51 8.24
C PRO A 193 -15.25 -14.82 9.23
N GLY A 194 -16.52 -14.68 8.81
CA GLY A 194 -17.58 -14.16 9.70
C GLY A 194 -17.83 -15.08 10.90
N GLY A 195 -18.11 -14.51 12.08
CA GLY A 195 -18.23 -15.22 13.37
C GLY A 195 -17.50 -14.50 14.50
N ASP A 196 -17.30 -15.15 15.65
CA ASP A 196 -16.41 -14.65 16.71
C ASP A 196 -14.95 -14.72 16.22
N LYS A 197 -14.47 -13.57 15.71
CA LYS A 197 -13.11 -13.40 15.19
C LYS A 197 -12.04 -13.36 16.28
N SER A 198 -12.43 -13.33 17.55
CA SER A 198 -11.53 -13.10 18.69
C SER A 198 -10.38 -14.10 18.75
N ALA A 199 -10.61 -15.36 18.38
CA ALA A 199 -9.59 -16.40 18.44
C ALA A 199 -8.48 -16.25 17.38
N LEU A 200 -8.80 -15.72 16.19
CA LEU A 200 -7.85 -15.61 15.07
C LEU A 200 -7.18 -14.24 14.96
N LEU A 201 -7.81 -13.19 15.50
CA LEU A 201 -7.29 -11.82 15.43
C LEU A 201 -5.87 -11.69 16.02
N PRO A 202 -5.55 -12.23 17.22
CA PRO A 202 -4.20 -12.16 17.76
C PRO A 202 -3.16 -12.88 16.88
N ALA A 203 -3.53 -13.99 16.26
CA ALA A 203 -2.64 -14.70 15.33
C ALA A 203 -2.42 -13.89 14.05
N ALA A 204 -3.49 -13.33 13.46
CA ALA A 204 -3.40 -12.53 12.25
C ALA A 204 -2.58 -11.25 12.46
N ARG A 205 -2.75 -10.60 13.62
CA ARG A 205 -1.94 -9.45 14.08
C ARG A 205 -0.44 -9.73 14.08
N ARG A 206 -0.04 -10.99 14.25
CA ARG A 206 1.34 -11.47 14.32
C ARG A 206 1.82 -12.08 12.99
N ASN A 207 1.02 -12.00 11.92
CA ASN A 207 1.24 -12.70 10.64
C ASN A 207 1.32 -14.24 10.78
N ARG A 208 0.52 -14.79 11.70
CA ARG A 208 0.49 -16.21 12.07
C ARG A 208 -0.84 -16.89 11.76
N ALA A 209 -1.79 -16.23 11.11
CA ALA A 209 -3.05 -16.89 10.72
C ALA A 209 -2.84 -17.62 9.38
N PRO A 210 -3.10 -18.95 9.28
CA PRO A 210 -2.81 -19.73 8.08
C PRO A 210 -3.39 -19.18 6.77
N MET A 211 -4.62 -18.67 6.83
CA MET A 211 -5.31 -18.02 5.71
C MET A 211 -4.57 -16.81 5.12
N GLN A 212 -3.70 -16.15 5.87
CA GLN A 212 -2.89 -15.03 5.36
C GLN A 212 -1.81 -15.51 4.36
N ARG A 213 -1.52 -16.82 4.34
CA ARG A 213 -0.50 -17.47 3.50
C ARG A 213 -1.11 -18.39 2.45
N ASP A 214 -2.37 -18.15 2.08
CA ASP A 214 -3.02 -18.90 1.01
C ASP A 214 -2.27 -18.67 -0.32
N VAL A 215 -1.57 -19.70 -0.78
CA VAL A 215 -0.90 -19.77 -2.07
C VAL A 215 -1.56 -20.80 -3.00
N SER A 216 -2.78 -21.23 -2.69
CA SER A 216 -3.52 -22.19 -3.51
C SER A 216 -3.98 -21.55 -4.82
N HIS A 217 -3.91 -22.29 -5.93
CA HIS A 217 -4.44 -21.80 -7.21
C HIS A 217 -5.96 -21.64 -7.17
N GLY A 218 -6.45 -20.47 -7.58
CA GLY A 218 -7.88 -20.15 -7.59
C GLY A 218 -8.52 -19.91 -6.21
N GLY A 219 -7.79 -20.16 -5.12
CA GLY A 219 -8.25 -19.97 -3.73
C GLY A 219 -8.76 -18.55 -3.48
N LYS A 220 -9.73 -18.41 -2.57
CA LYS A 220 -10.36 -17.10 -2.29
C LYS A 220 -9.34 -16.05 -1.86
N HIS A 221 -8.31 -16.44 -1.10
CA HIS A 221 -7.30 -15.53 -0.57
C HIS A 221 -5.93 -15.71 -1.23
N ALA A 222 -5.89 -16.44 -2.34
CA ALA A 222 -4.69 -16.84 -3.06
C ALA A 222 -3.78 -15.66 -3.39
N PHE A 223 -2.50 -15.81 -3.07
CA PHE A 223 -1.42 -14.86 -3.35
C PHE A 223 -1.42 -14.35 -4.80
N GLU A 224 -1.64 -15.25 -5.77
CA GLU A 224 -1.67 -14.91 -7.19
C GLU A 224 -2.69 -13.83 -7.57
N LYS A 225 -3.82 -13.76 -6.86
CA LYS A 225 -4.84 -12.71 -7.08
C LYS A 225 -4.36 -11.35 -6.59
N GLN A 226 -3.51 -11.31 -5.57
CA GLN A 226 -2.91 -10.06 -5.10
C GLN A 226 -1.88 -9.54 -6.10
N VAL A 227 -1.01 -10.42 -6.61
CA VAL A 227 -0.07 -10.03 -7.68
C VAL A 227 -0.82 -9.51 -8.91
N ARG A 228 -1.91 -10.18 -9.32
CA ARG A 228 -2.79 -9.71 -10.39
C ARG A 228 -3.45 -8.37 -10.07
N ALA A 229 -4.01 -8.20 -8.87
CA ALA A 229 -4.67 -6.96 -8.44
C ALA A 229 -3.73 -5.77 -8.58
N TRP A 230 -2.47 -5.95 -8.16
CA TRP A 230 -1.45 -4.92 -8.31
C TRP A 230 -1.10 -4.65 -9.77
N TYR A 231 -0.79 -5.71 -10.54
CA TYR A 231 -0.47 -5.58 -11.96
C TYR A 231 -1.59 -4.86 -12.72
N ARG A 232 -2.85 -5.25 -12.52
CA ARG A 232 -4.03 -4.63 -13.16
C ARG A 232 -4.15 -3.14 -12.81
N SER A 233 -3.87 -2.78 -11.57
CA SER A 233 -4.00 -1.40 -11.10
C SER A 233 -2.89 -0.50 -11.65
N VAL A 234 -1.68 -1.04 -11.88
CA VAL A 234 -0.51 -0.23 -12.21
C VAL A 234 -0.10 -0.30 -13.69
N ALA A 235 -0.32 -1.43 -14.36
CA ALA A 235 0.14 -1.61 -15.73
C ALA A 235 -0.51 -0.57 -16.66
N LEU A 236 0.31 0.16 -17.41
CA LEU A 236 -0.18 1.21 -18.30
C LEU A 236 -1.06 0.64 -19.42
N THR A 237 -0.80 -0.61 -19.81
CA THR A 237 -1.60 -1.39 -20.76
C THR A 237 -3.00 -1.73 -20.27
N SER A 238 -3.25 -1.65 -18.95
CA SER A 238 -4.58 -1.79 -18.37
C SER A 238 -5.48 -0.58 -18.59
N TYR A 239 -4.98 0.50 -19.21
CA TYR A 239 -5.73 1.73 -19.47
C TYR A 239 -5.80 2.05 -20.97
N SER A 240 -6.81 2.83 -21.37
CA SER A 240 -7.00 3.27 -22.77
C SER A 240 -5.73 3.94 -23.31
N PRO A 241 -5.30 3.64 -24.56
CA PRO A 241 -4.19 4.35 -25.21
C PRO A 241 -4.31 5.87 -25.14
N ASP A 242 -5.54 6.41 -25.20
CA ASP A 242 -5.81 7.84 -25.23
C ASP A 242 -5.40 8.60 -23.97
N VAL A 243 -5.31 7.91 -22.82
CA VAL A 243 -4.93 8.52 -21.53
C VAL A 243 -3.49 8.20 -21.11
N ARG A 244 -2.81 7.29 -21.82
CA ARG A 244 -1.44 6.87 -21.48
C ARG A 244 -0.43 8.02 -21.53
N PRO A 245 -0.47 8.97 -22.49
CA PRO A 245 0.45 10.11 -22.49
C PRO A 245 0.33 10.97 -21.23
N ALA A 246 -0.89 11.27 -20.80
CA ALA A 246 -1.15 12.01 -19.57
C ALA A 246 -0.60 11.26 -18.33
N LEU A 247 -0.86 9.95 -18.22
CA LEU A 247 -0.32 9.12 -17.15
C LEU A 247 1.22 9.17 -17.10
N LYS A 248 1.91 8.91 -18.21
CA LYS A 248 3.38 8.96 -18.28
C LYS A 248 3.94 10.34 -17.92
N LYS A 249 3.25 11.40 -18.34
CA LYS A 249 3.69 12.77 -18.08
C LYS A 249 3.62 13.10 -16.59
N LEU A 250 2.56 12.69 -15.90
CA LEU A 250 2.29 13.09 -14.52
C LEU A 250 2.81 12.12 -13.47
N VAL A 251 2.81 10.82 -13.75
CA VAL A 251 3.22 9.78 -12.79
C VAL A 251 4.71 9.47 -12.95
N LYS A 252 5.46 9.57 -11.85
CA LYS A 252 6.92 9.35 -11.79
C LYS A 252 7.32 8.21 -10.88
N SER A 253 6.54 7.95 -9.84
CA SER A 253 6.68 6.78 -8.97
C SER A 253 5.34 6.47 -8.32
N ILE A 254 5.25 5.33 -7.63
CA ILE A 254 4.10 4.97 -6.81
C ILE A 254 4.55 4.90 -5.37
N GLY A 255 3.92 5.70 -4.51
CA GLY A 255 4.09 5.63 -3.07
C GLY A 255 3.06 4.69 -2.48
N ALA A 256 3.55 3.70 -1.73
CA ALA A 256 2.76 2.64 -1.13
C ALA A 256 3.23 2.37 0.30
N GLY A 257 2.33 1.83 1.11
CA GLY A 257 2.62 1.43 2.48
C GLY A 257 2.21 -0.03 2.71
N PRO A 258 1.69 -0.39 3.90
CA PRO A 258 1.31 -1.77 4.25
C PRO A 258 0.07 -2.26 3.53
N TRP A 259 0.07 -2.34 2.21
CA TRP A 259 -1.05 -2.97 1.53
C TRP A 259 -1.21 -4.43 1.99
N MET A 260 -2.47 -4.84 2.22
CA MET A 260 -2.91 -6.05 2.92
C MET A 260 -2.67 -6.09 4.44
N ALA A 261 -1.72 -5.33 4.97
CA ALA A 261 -1.49 -5.21 6.41
C ALA A 261 -2.33 -4.06 6.98
N GLY A 262 -3.30 -4.38 7.83
CA GLY A 262 -4.32 -3.37 8.19
C GLY A 262 -5.55 -4.01 8.79
N LEU A 263 -6.69 -3.34 8.59
CA LEU A 263 -8.02 -3.82 8.92
C LEU A 263 -8.40 -5.09 8.13
N TRP A 264 -7.70 -5.36 7.04
CA TRP A 264 -7.89 -6.57 6.25
C TRP A 264 -7.23 -7.80 6.85
N TRP A 265 -6.36 -7.63 7.87
CA TRP A 265 -5.68 -8.72 8.58
C TRP A 265 -4.86 -9.64 7.66
N GLY A 266 -4.28 -9.13 6.57
CA GLY A 266 -3.32 -9.87 5.74
C GLY A 266 -1.92 -9.87 6.35
N ASP A 267 -1.03 -10.65 5.74
CA ASP A 267 0.40 -10.69 6.11
C ASP A 267 1.16 -9.57 5.40
N GLY A 268 1.70 -8.61 6.16
CA GLY A 268 2.42 -7.47 5.61
C GLY A 268 3.67 -7.81 4.79
N GLN A 269 4.36 -8.92 5.09
CA GLN A 269 5.51 -9.37 4.29
C GLN A 269 5.03 -9.90 2.95
N LEU A 270 3.97 -10.70 2.94
CA LEU A 270 3.39 -11.23 1.70
C LEU A 270 2.75 -10.12 0.86
N GLY A 271 2.13 -9.13 1.50
CA GLY A 271 1.65 -7.89 0.87
C GLY A 271 2.76 -7.18 0.12
N LEU A 272 3.90 -6.95 0.78
CA LEU A 272 5.08 -6.36 0.15
C LEU A 272 5.55 -7.16 -1.07
N LEU A 273 5.68 -8.49 -0.94
CA LEU A 273 6.11 -9.34 -2.05
C LEU A 273 5.13 -9.29 -3.23
N ALA A 274 3.81 -9.26 -2.96
CA ALA A 274 2.80 -9.12 -4.01
C ALA A 274 2.93 -7.77 -4.75
N MET A 275 3.17 -6.67 -4.03
CA MET A 275 3.43 -5.36 -4.65
C MET A 275 4.70 -5.38 -5.48
N TRP A 276 5.80 -5.88 -4.92
CA TRP A 276 7.09 -5.88 -5.59
C TRP A 276 7.04 -6.71 -6.88
N LEU A 277 6.43 -7.90 -6.83
CA LEU A 277 6.14 -8.70 -8.01
C LEU A 277 5.24 -7.92 -8.97
N GLY A 278 4.00 -7.60 -8.60
CA GLY A 278 3.05 -6.96 -9.51
C GLY A 278 3.61 -5.69 -10.15
N HIS A 279 4.40 -4.91 -9.40
CA HIS A 279 5.04 -3.70 -9.90
C HIS A 279 6.18 -4.00 -10.87
N SER A 280 6.98 -5.04 -10.64
CA SER A 280 8.02 -5.48 -11.59
C SER A 280 7.43 -5.90 -12.95
N LEU A 281 6.22 -6.48 -12.95
CA LEU A 281 5.48 -6.78 -14.18
C LEU A 281 4.93 -5.51 -14.84
N ALA A 282 4.42 -4.58 -14.03
CA ALA A 282 3.72 -3.41 -14.52
C ALA A 282 4.65 -2.30 -15.03
N ALA A 283 5.77 -2.04 -14.34
CA ALA A 283 6.69 -0.94 -14.65
C ALA A 283 7.21 -0.95 -16.10
N PRO A 284 7.61 -2.09 -16.71
CA PRO A 284 8.03 -2.13 -18.11
C PRO A 284 6.99 -1.59 -19.09
N THR A 285 5.69 -1.75 -18.80
CA THR A 285 4.60 -1.28 -19.69
C THR A 285 4.56 0.24 -19.84
N TRP A 286 5.23 0.98 -18.95
CA TRP A 286 5.30 2.44 -18.99
C TRP A 286 6.32 2.95 -20.01
N GLY A 287 7.30 2.13 -20.42
CA GLY A 287 8.39 2.56 -21.31
C GLY A 287 9.24 3.69 -20.73
N GLN A 288 9.15 3.93 -19.42
CA GLN A 288 9.96 4.86 -18.64
C GLN A 288 10.08 4.31 -17.22
N PRO A 289 11.10 4.68 -16.44
CA PRO A 289 11.22 4.26 -15.05
C PRO A 289 9.97 4.66 -14.24
N LEU A 290 9.41 3.70 -13.51
CA LEU A 290 8.34 3.90 -12.55
C LEU A 290 8.73 3.19 -11.25
N ALA A 291 9.31 3.92 -10.31
CA ALA A 291 9.76 3.34 -9.05
C ALA A 291 8.58 2.97 -8.13
N LEU A 292 8.72 1.88 -7.39
CA LEU A 292 7.91 1.56 -6.22
C LEU A 292 8.57 2.12 -4.96
N ASP A 293 7.93 3.08 -4.32
CA ASP A 293 8.36 3.69 -3.06
C ASP A 293 7.57 3.09 -1.91
N TYR A 294 8.19 2.17 -1.16
CA TYR A 294 7.57 1.49 -0.03
C TYR A 294 7.92 2.19 1.29
N TYR A 295 6.90 2.64 2.01
CA TYR A 295 7.03 3.34 3.28
C TYR A 295 6.74 2.37 4.43
N MET A 296 7.73 2.20 5.31
CA MET A 296 7.68 1.32 6.48
C MET A 296 7.33 2.15 7.71
N TYR A 297 6.33 1.68 8.47
CA TYR A 297 5.82 2.39 9.64
C TYR A 297 5.95 1.55 10.90
N SER A 298 6.28 2.20 12.02
CA SER A 298 6.13 1.60 13.34
C SER A 298 4.66 1.50 13.75
N ASP A 299 3.81 2.42 13.26
CA ASP A 299 2.48 2.64 13.82
C ASP A 299 1.44 3.12 12.77
N PHE A 300 1.36 2.45 11.63
CA PHE A 300 0.38 2.79 10.60
C PHE A 300 -1.08 2.83 11.08
N THR A 301 -1.88 3.76 10.56
CA THR A 301 -3.26 4.09 11.02
C THR A 301 -4.25 2.92 11.10
N GLU A 302 -4.09 1.86 10.30
CA GLU A 302 -5.01 0.70 10.29
C GLU A 302 -4.56 -0.48 11.17
N ASN A 303 -3.26 -0.63 11.44
CA ASN A 303 -2.72 -1.78 12.15
C ASN A 303 -1.28 -1.49 12.66
N PRO A 304 -1.15 -0.76 13.79
CA PRO A 304 0.15 -0.36 14.31
C PRO A 304 1.06 -1.54 14.64
N GLY A 305 2.30 -1.53 14.17
CA GLY A 305 3.34 -2.50 14.54
C GLY A 305 3.36 -3.81 13.75
N ASN A 306 2.34 -4.14 12.95
CA ASN A 306 2.37 -5.34 12.11
C ASN A 306 3.45 -5.26 11.01
N GLN A 307 3.76 -4.05 10.56
CA GLN A 307 4.83 -3.83 9.58
C GLN A 307 6.23 -4.05 10.12
N CYS A 308 6.43 -4.05 11.44
CA CYS A 308 7.76 -4.24 12.00
C CYS A 308 8.40 -5.56 11.58
N PHE A 309 7.58 -6.55 11.19
CA PHE A 309 8.06 -7.84 10.70
C PHE A 309 8.78 -7.76 9.34
N VAL A 310 8.70 -6.65 8.58
CA VAL A 310 9.50 -6.52 7.34
C VAL A 310 11.00 -6.35 7.64
N HIS A 311 11.35 -6.03 8.88
CA HIS A 311 12.74 -5.93 9.35
C HIS A 311 13.24 -7.26 9.91
N SER A 312 14.55 -7.47 9.87
CA SER A 312 15.22 -8.58 10.55
C SER A 312 15.45 -8.29 12.04
N ALA A 313 15.36 -9.33 12.86
CA ALA A 313 15.92 -9.43 14.22
C ALA A 313 15.82 -8.14 15.06
N ALA A 314 16.98 -7.52 15.38
CA ALA A 314 17.07 -6.35 16.24
C ALA A 314 16.34 -5.11 15.65
N SER A 315 16.33 -4.95 14.33
CA SER A 315 15.62 -3.86 13.66
C SER A 315 14.10 -4.01 13.80
N CYS A 316 13.58 -5.24 13.72
CA CYS A 316 12.17 -5.53 13.99
C CYS A 316 11.81 -5.23 15.46
N GLN A 317 12.68 -5.60 16.40
CA GLN A 317 12.48 -5.29 17.83
C GLN A 317 12.51 -3.78 18.10
N ALA A 318 13.41 -3.04 17.45
CA ALA A 318 13.47 -1.59 17.53
C ALA A 318 12.17 -0.96 17.02
N CYS A 319 11.63 -1.44 15.90
CA CYS A 319 10.34 -1.01 15.37
C CYS A 319 9.18 -1.31 16.33
N MET A 320 9.09 -2.50 16.93
CA MET A 320 8.03 -2.80 17.89
C MET A 320 8.15 -1.96 19.17
N LYS A 321 9.37 -1.72 19.64
CA LYS A 321 9.63 -0.81 20.76
C LYS A 321 9.19 0.61 20.42
N ARG A 322 9.48 1.06 19.20
CA ARG A 322 9.05 2.36 18.69
C ARG A 322 7.53 2.43 18.62
N CYS A 323 6.85 1.40 18.13
CA CYS A 323 5.38 1.29 18.15
C CYS A 323 4.83 1.51 19.57
N THR A 324 5.37 0.80 20.55
CA THR A 324 4.84 0.80 21.93
C THR A 324 5.16 2.05 22.75
N SER A 325 6.15 2.87 22.36
CA SER A 325 6.62 3.98 23.19
C SER A 325 6.89 5.27 22.41
N PRO A 326 6.11 6.36 22.66
CA PRO A 326 4.86 6.40 23.42
C PRO A 326 3.73 5.63 22.70
N PRO A 327 2.77 5.01 23.39
CA PRO A 327 1.69 4.30 22.71
C PRO A 327 0.86 5.24 21.80
N PRO A 328 0.36 4.77 20.65
CA PRO A 328 -0.62 5.50 19.85
C PRO A 328 -1.85 5.88 20.69
N GLY A 329 -2.39 7.08 20.48
CA GLY A 329 -3.63 7.50 21.15
C GLY A 329 -4.82 6.65 20.69
N GLU A 330 -5.80 6.40 21.56
CA GLU A 330 -6.92 5.49 21.25
C GLU A 330 -7.76 5.91 20.04
N LYS A 331 -7.82 7.21 19.72
CA LYS A 331 -8.55 7.75 18.57
C LYS A 331 -7.74 7.74 17.27
N ALA A 332 -6.45 7.45 17.35
CA ALA A 332 -5.53 7.64 16.25
C ALA A 332 -5.37 6.40 15.36
N TYR A 333 -6.00 5.28 15.72
CA TYR A 333 -6.06 4.05 14.92
C TYR A 333 -7.48 3.49 14.89
N TYR A 334 -7.78 2.69 13.87
CA TYR A 334 -9.05 1.95 13.80
C TYR A 334 -8.81 0.46 14.09
N MET A 335 -9.26 -0.03 15.25
CA MET A 335 -9.06 -1.41 15.66
C MET A 335 -10.16 -1.95 16.59
N PRO A 336 -10.75 -3.12 16.31
CA PRO A 336 -11.67 -3.76 17.26
C PRO A 336 -10.94 -4.16 18.54
N ALA A 337 -11.63 -4.13 19.68
CA ALA A 337 -11.06 -4.47 20.99
C ALA A 337 -10.37 -5.85 21.02
N ALA A 338 -10.95 -6.83 20.33
CA ALA A 338 -10.41 -8.19 20.21
C ALA A 338 -9.08 -8.29 19.44
N ALA A 339 -8.67 -7.24 18.74
CA ALA A 339 -7.39 -7.18 18.03
C ALA A 339 -6.29 -6.46 18.83
N ARG A 340 -6.60 -5.92 20.02
CA ARG A 340 -5.61 -5.31 20.90
C ARG A 340 -4.70 -6.39 21.49
N MET A 341 -3.40 -6.13 21.52
CA MET A 341 -2.37 -7.01 22.07
C MET A 341 -2.01 -6.54 23.48
N ASN A 342 -2.34 -7.33 24.50
CA ASN A 342 -2.17 -6.95 25.91
C ASN A 342 -2.80 -5.58 26.24
N GLY A 343 -3.97 -5.29 25.66
CA GLY A 343 -4.69 -4.03 25.84
C GLY A 343 -4.21 -2.86 24.96
N GLY A 344 -3.08 -2.98 24.27
CA GLY A 344 -2.52 -1.94 23.38
C GLY A 344 -2.67 -2.25 21.87
N PRO A 345 -2.41 -1.28 20.99
CA PRO A 345 -2.55 -1.46 19.54
C PRO A 345 -1.33 -2.10 18.86
N CYS A 346 -0.18 -2.18 19.54
CA CYS A 346 1.08 -2.66 18.98
C CYS A 346 1.34 -4.12 19.34
N VAL A 347 1.90 -4.89 18.41
CA VAL A 347 2.50 -6.19 18.77
C VAL A 347 3.77 -5.94 19.56
N ASN A 348 3.95 -6.66 20.67
CA ASN A 348 5.14 -6.58 21.53
C ASN A 348 5.62 -7.98 21.87
N SER A 349 6.02 -8.75 20.85
CA SER A 349 6.56 -10.09 21.02
C SER A 349 7.83 -10.21 20.19
N PRO A 350 9.03 -10.11 20.82
CA PRO A 350 10.31 -10.28 20.14
C PRO A 350 10.44 -11.60 19.35
N GLN A 351 9.69 -12.63 19.75
CA GLN A 351 9.64 -13.94 19.10
C GLN A 351 8.98 -13.90 17.71
N ASP A 352 8.23 -12.84 17.39
CA ASP A 352 7.65 -12.66 16.07
C ASP A 352 8.65 -12.05 15.06
N CYS A 353 9.77 -11.52 15.54
CA CYS A 353 10.83 -11.02 14.66
C CYS A 353 11.60 -12.16 14.02
N GLY A 354 11.52 -12.24 12.69
CA GLY A 354 12.26 -13.19 11.90
C GLY A 354 13.76 -12.96 11.92
N THR A 355 14.52 -13.97 11.51
CA THR A 355 15.97 -13.82 11.30
C THR A 355 16.27 -13.03 10.04
N HIS A 356 15.41 -13.12 9.03
CA HIS A 356 15.54 -12.41 7.76
C HIS A 356 14.54 -11.26 7.65
N GLY A 357 14.99 -10.19 6.99
CA GLY A 357 14.25 -8.97 6.69
C GLY A 357 14.19 -8.72 5.18
N LEU A 358 13.54 -7.64 4.77
CA LEU A 358 13.38 -7.25 3.37
C LEU A 358 14.72 -7.14 2.64
N GLU A 359 15.76 -6.60 3.29
CA GLU A 359 17.11 -6.50 2.74
C GLU A 359 17.70 -7.84 2.32
N HIS A 360 17.40 -8.90 3.08
CA HIS A 360 17.88 -10.26 2.79
C HIS A 360 17.15 -10.82 1.56
N VAL A 361 15.83 -10.64 1.48
CA VAL A 361 15.03 -11.08 0.34
C VAL A 361 15.41 -10.31 -0.93
N VAL A 362 15.59 -8.99 -0.84
CA VAL A 362 16.06 -8.17 -1.96
C VAL A 362 17.45 -8.63 -2.41
N SER A 363 18.38 -8.88 -1.48
CA SER A 363 19.71 -9.39 -1.83
C SER A 363 19.64 -10.73 -2.56
N ALA A 364 18.75 -11.65 -2.16
CA ALA A 364 18.60 -12.96 -2.77
C ALA A 364 17.95 -12.89 -4.17
N PHE A 365 16.92 -12.05 -4.35
CA PHE A 365 16.05 -12.12 -5.52
C PHE A 365 16.13 -10.93 -6.49
N LYS A 366 16.77 -9.79 -6.16
CA LYS A 366 16.73 -8.58 -7.00
C LYS A 366 17.09 -8.80 -8.49
N LYS A 367 17.99 -9.74 -8.78
CA LYS A 367 18.42 -10.08 -10.15
C LYS A 367 17.63 -11.21 -10.81
N ALA A 368 16.75 -11.88 -10.06
CA ALA A 368 15.92 -12.97 -10.55
C ALA A 368 14.77 -12.43 -11.43
N SER A 369 14.12 -13.33 -12.18
CA SER A 369 12.84 -13.00 -12.80
C SER A 369 11.74 -12.92 -11.74
N ALA A 370 10.66 -12.22 -12.07
CA ALA A 370 9.46 -12.20 -11.24
C ALA A 370 8.88 -13.61 -11.07
N ALA A 371 8.90 -14.44 -12.13
CA ALA A 371 8.46 -15.83 -12.07
C ALA A 371 9.24 -16.66 -11.04
N THR A 372 10.58 -16.52 -10.97
CA THR A 372 11.38 -17.27 -9.99
C THR A 372 10.98 -16.97 -8.55
N LEU A 373 10.82 -15.69 -8.19
CA LEU A 373 10.37 -15.35 -6.83
C LEU A 373 8.92 -15.81 -6.57
N TRP A 374 8.04 -15.68 -7.56
CA TRP A 374 6.67 -16.13 -7.44
C TRP A 374 6.60 -17.64 -7.16
N ASP A 375 7.30 -18.45 -7.96
CA ASP A 375 7.34 -19.91 -7.81
C ASP A 375 7.94 -20.32 -6.45
N GLU A 376 8.99 -19.63 -5.98
CA GLU A 376 9.58 -19.87 -4.65
C GLU A 376 8.60 -19.55 -3.52
N ILE A 377 7.83 -18.45 -3.61
CA ILE A 377 6.81 -18.12 -2.62
C ILE A 377 5.75 -19.23 -2.55
N GLU A 378 5.24 -19.67 -3.70
CA GLU A 378 4.20 -20.69 -3.73
C GLU A 378 4.71 -22.04 -3.25
N SER A 379 5.90 -22.44 -3.68
CA SER A 379 6.54 -23.70 -3.27
C SER A 379 6.84 -23.73 -1.77
N LYS A 380 7.44 -22.67 -1.22
CA LYS A 380 7.88 -22.62 0.19
C LYS A 380 6.73 -22.43 1.16
N LEU A 381 5.66 -21.74 0.75
CA LEU A 381 4.48 -21.50 1.60
C LEU A 381 3.39 -22.57 1.44
N ALA A 382 3.41 -23.36 0.37
CA ALA A 382 2.45 -24.46 0.18
C ALA A 382 2.58 -25.49 1.31
N GLY A 383 1.54 -25.60 2.14
CA GLY A 383 1.54 -26.47 3.33
C GLY A 383 2.55 -26.04 4.41
N GLY A 384 3.11 -24.83 4.31
CA GLY A 384 4.10 -24.30 5.23
C GLY A 384 3.53 -23.97 6.60
N SER A 385 4.37 -24.10 7.64
CA SER A 385 4.01 -23.66 8.97
C SER A 385 3.88 -22.14 9.03
N VAL A 386 2.99 -21.65 9.89
CA VAL A 386 2.90 -20.24 10.27
C VAL A 386 3.92 -19.83 11.34
N ASP A 387 4.71 -20.77 11.87
CA ASP A 387 5.63 -20.55 13.00
C ASP A 387 6.84 -19.68 12.68
N LYS A 388 7.25 -19.60 11.42
CA LYS A 388 8.30 -18.66 10.95
C LYS A 388 7.73 -17.55 10.08
N THR A 389 8.46 -16.46 9.96
CA THR A 389 8.06 -15.36 9.08
C THR A 389 8.09 -15.81 7.61
N VAL A 390 7.38 -15.09 6.73
CA VAL A 390 7.40 -15.40 5.29
C VAL A 390 8.82 -15.28 4.73
N PHE A 391 9.57 -14.26 5.13
CA PHE A 391 10.96 -14.07 4.70
C PHE A 391 11.90 -15.18 5.18
N ASP A 392 11.71 -15.69 6.41
CA ASP A 392 12.49 -16.83 6.90
C ASP A 392 12.18 -18.13 6.16
N GLU A 393 10.91 -18.41 5.86
CA GLU A 393 10.55 -19.60 5.08
C GLU A 393 11.06 -19.50 3.63
N LEU A 394 10.99 -18.32 3.03
CA LEU A 394 11.48 -18.09 1.67
C LEU A 394 13.00 -18.30 1.55
N LEU A 395 13.76 -17.91 2.56
CA LEU A 395 15.23 -18.02 2.58
C LEU A 395 15.74 -19.30 3.27
N ARG A 396 14.84 -20.24 3.59
CA ARG A 396 15.21 -21.54 4.15
C ARG A 396 15.91 -22.39 3.09
N LYS A 397 17.14 -22.80 3.43
CA LYS A 397 17.96 -23.74 2.63
C LYS A 397 17.31 -25.11 2.51
#